data_AF-A0A349CXA6-F1
#
_entry.id   AF-A0A349CXA6-F1
#
_cell.length_a   1.000
_cell.length_b   1.000
_cell.length_c   1.000
_cell.angle_alpha   90.00
_cell.angle_beta   90.00
_cell.angle_gamma   90.00
#
_symmetry.space_group_name_H-M   'P 1'
#
loop_
_entity.id
_entity.type
_entity.pdbx_description
1 polymer ?
#
loop_
_entity_poly.entity_id
_entity_poly.type
_entity_poly.pdbx_seq_one_letter_code
_entity_poly.pdbx_strand_id
1 'polypeptide(L)'
;RVVDLEATGEMTDAGRRAIAVARENGSWSVLDNSEALREPDDLAAALDADPAARAAWDAFPPSARKFGIAQVDLARRPATRLARITSIVTAAREGRRPS
;
A
#
# COMPACT_ATOMS: atom_id res chain seq x y z
N ARG A 1 22.31 -15.40 -16.36
CA ARG A 1 21.38 -16.51 -16.69
C ARG A 1 20.62 -16.82 -15.42
N VAL A 2 19.39 -16.33 -15.30
CA VAL A 2 18.48 -16.60 -14.17
C VAL A 2 17.36 -17.45 -14.75
N VAL A 3 17.16 -18.58 -14.09
CA VAL A 3 16.47 -19.77 -14.56
C VAL A 3 14.98 -19.65 -14.27
N ASP A 4 14.18 -20.21 -15.18
CA ASP A 4 12.72 -20.21 -15.24
C ASP A 4 12.00 -20.59 -13.93
N LEU A 5 10.96 -19.83 -13.61
CA LEU A 5 9.88 -20.24 -12.71
C LEU A 5 8.53 -20.07 -13.44
N GLU A 6 8.31 -20.89 -14.48
CA GLU A 6 7.06 -20.98 -15.25
C GLU A 6 6.18 -22.20 -14.88
N ALA A 7 6.39 -22.83 -13.72
CA ALA A 7 5.87 -24.18 -13.48
C ALA A 7 4.72 -24.33 -12.46
N THR A 8 3.87 -23.32 -12.25
CA THR A 8 2.56 -23.54 -11.60
C THR A 8 1.51 -22.65 -12.27
N GLY A 9 0.65 -23.25 -13.08
CA GLY A 9 -0.35 -22.60 -13.95
C GLY A 9 -1.48 -21.85 -13.24
N GLU A 10 -1.16 -20.91 -12.35
CA GLU A 10 -2.12 -19.94 -11.77
C GLU A 10 -1.81 -18.48 -12.17
N MET A 11 -1.11 -18.28 -13.30
CA MET A 11 -0.95 -16.94 -13.85
C MET A 11 -1.92 -16.73 -15.02
N THR A 12 -3.08 -16.15 -14.71
CA THR A 12 -4.03 -15.69 -15.73
C THR A 12 -3.43 -14.57 -16.57
N ASP A 13 -3.89 -14.40 -17.82
CA ASP A 13 -3.39 -13.37 -18.75
C ASP A 13 -3.44 -11.93 -18.19
N ALA A 14 -4.26 -11.70 -17.16
CA ALA A 14 -4.34 -10.44 -16.44
C ALA A 14 -3.07 -10.14 -15.61
N GLY A 15 -2.46 -11.17 -15.00
CA GLY A 15 -1.22 -11.05 -14.24
C GLY A 15 -0.02 -10.72 -15.14
N ARG A 16 0.06 -11.35 -16.33
CA ARG A 16 1.08 -11.05 -17.34
C ARG A 16 0.98 -9.61 -17.88
N ARG A 17 -0.25 -9.13 -18.13
CA ARG A 17 -0.50 -7.75 -18.56
C ARG A 17 -0.20 -6.71 -17.48
N ALA A 18 -0.46 -7.01 -16.21
CA ALA A 18 -0.11 -6.14 -15.10
C ALA A 18 1.42 -5.93 -14.97
N ILE A 19 2.22 -6.98 -15.23
CA ILE A 19 3.68 -6.91 -15.24
C ILE A 19 4.20 -6.09 -16.44
N ALA A 20 3.58 -6.22 -17.61
CA ALA A 20 3.95 -5.43 -18.80
C ALA A 20 3.67 -3.92 -18.61
N VAL A 21 2.49 -3.57 -18.08
CA VAL A 21 2.11 -2.18 -17.76
C VAL A 21 2.98 -1.60 -16.63
N ALA A 22 3.43 -2.45 -15.69
CA ALA A 22 4.32 -2.03 -14.61
C ALA A 22 5.70 -1.57 -15.11
N ARG A 23 6.20 -2.12 -16.23
CA ARG A 23 7.49 -1.69 -16.81
C ARG A 23 7.41 -0.35 -17.55
N GLU A 24 6.29 0.01 -18.14
CA GLU A 24 6.14 1.27 -18.90
C GLU A 24 5.76 2.48 -18.03
N ASN A 25 5.10 2.27 -16.87
CA ASN A 25 4.54 3.36 -16.05
C ASN A 25 5.38 3.77 -14.83
N GLY A 26 6.68 3.44 -14.78
CA GLY A 26 7.53 3.77 -13.63
C GLY A 26 7.21 2.95 -12.36
N SER A 27 6.57 1.78 -12.52
CA SER A 27 6.10 0.97 -11.38
C SER A 27 7.22 0.33 -10.55
N TRP A 28 8.48 0.60 -10.89
CA TRP A 28 9.66 0.19 -10.12
C TRP A 28 9.78 0.98 -8.80
N SER A 29 9.22 2.19 -8.71
CA SER A 29 9.31 3.06 -7.52
C SER A 29 8.02 3.14 -6.68
N VAL A 30 6.95 2.42 -7.05
CA VAL A 30 5.64 2.53 -6.38
C VAL A 30 5.72 2.18 -4.89
N LEU A 31 6.69 1.37 -4.48
CA LEU A 31 6.89 1.00 -3.07
C LEU A 31 7.95 1.84 -2.34
N ASP A 32 8.61 2.79 -3.01
CA ASP A 32 9.67 3.61 -2.41
C ASP A 32 9.19 4.37 -1.17
N ASN A 33 7.91 4.75 -1.16
CA ASN A 33 7.25 5.35 -0.01
C ASN A 33 7.18 4.37 1.16
N SER A 34 6.64 3.17 0.95
CA SER A 34 6.56 2.14 1.98
C SER A 34 7.93 1.71 2.53
N GLU A 35 8.94 1.58 1.66
CA GLU A 35 10.31 1.25 2.04
C GLU A 35 10.96 2.35 2.87
N ALA A 36 10.68 3.61 2.54
CA ALA A 36 11.17 4.78 3.27
C ALA A 36 10.28 5.18 4.47
N LEU A 37 9.18 4.46 4.73
CA LEU A 37 8.12 4.85 5.69
C LEU A 37 7.58 6.28 5.45
N ARG A 38 7.58 6.70 4.19
CA ARG A 38 7.02 7.98 3.76
C ARG A 38 5.53 7.80 3.47
N GLU A 39 4.70 8.52 4.21
CA GLU A 39 3.26 8.53 3.98
C GLU A 39 2.92 9.31 2.70
N PRO A 40 2.06 8.78 1.83
CA PRO A 40 1.46 9.58 0.77
C PRO A 40 0.61 10.71 1.36
N ASP A 41 0.60 11.87 0.71
CA ASP A 41 -0.03 13.09 1.23
C ASP A 41 -1.50 12.90 1.65
N ASP A 42 -2.26 12.09 0.91
CA ASP A 42 -3.68 11.83 1.20
C ASP A 42 -3.88 10.86 2.37
N LEU A 43 -2.96 9.92 2.60
CA LEU A 43 -2.96 9.11 3.83
C LEU A 43 -2.58 9.97 5.04
N ALA A 44 -1.55 10.80 4.92
CA ALA A 44 -1.10 11.69 5.97
C ALA A 44 -2.22 12.67 6.38
N ALA A 45 -2.84 13.35 5.41
CA ALA A 45 -3.94 14.28 5.66
C ALA A 45 -5.14 13.59 6.33
N ALA A 46 -5.47 12.35 5.96
CA ALA A 46 -6.57 11.61 6.55
C ALA A 46 -6.28 11.15 7.99
N LEU A 47 -5.04 10.77 8.29
CA LEU A 47 -4.58 10.47 9.65
C LEU A 47 -4.59 11.75 10.52
N ASP A 48 -4.06 12.86 9.99
CA ASP A 48 -3.96 14.13 10.71
C ASP A 48 -5.34 14.75 11.03
N ALA A 49 -6.36 14.40 10.25
CA ALA A 49 -7.75 14.80 10.52
C ALA A 49 -8.39 14.08 11.72
N ASP A 50 -7.81 12.97 12.20
CA ASP A 50 -8.24 12.25 13.41
C ASP A 50 -7.04 12.06 14.36
N PRO A 51 -6.89 12.93 15.38
CA PRO A 51 -5.77 12.88 16.32
C PRO A 51 -5.61 11.53 17.04
N ALA A 52 -6.70 10.79 17.27
CA ALA A 52 -6.63 9.47 17.90
C ALA A 52 -6.04 8.44 16.92
N ALA A 53 -6.45 8.47 15.65
CA ALA A 53 -5.89 7.63 14.60
C ALA A 53 -4.41 7.95 14.35
N ARG A 54 -4.04 9.23 14.26
CA ARG A 54 -2.65 9.70 14.13
C ARG A 54 -1.76 9.15 15.23
N ALA A 55 -2.15 9.36 16.49
CA ALA A 55 -1.37 8.92 17.64
C ALA A 55 -1.19 7.39 17.67
N ALA A 56 -2.24 6.63 17.37
CA ALA A 56 -2.15 5.17 17.31
C ALA A 56 -1.26 4.69 16.15
N TRP A 57 -1.40 5.30 14.98
CA TRP A 57 -0.59 4.99 13.81
C TRP A 57 0.90 5.26 14.06
N ASP A 58 1.24 6.40 14.67
CA ASP A 58 2.63 6.74 15.04
C ASP A 58 3.25 5.76 16.02
N ALA A 59 2.42 5.18 16.91
CA ALA A 59 2.84 4.14 17.84
C ALA A 59 2.97 2.75 17.19
N PHE A 60 2.48 2.54 15.96
CA PHE A 60 2.60 1.25 15.30
C PHE A 60 4.04 0.93 14.88
N PRO A 61 4.44 -0.36 14.96
CA PRO A 61 5.73 -0.79 14.48
C PRO A 61 5.96 -0.38 13.02
N PRO A 62 7.22 -0.08 12.63
CA PRO A 62 7.58 0.26 11.25
C PRO A 62 7.01 -0.70 10.20
N SER A 63 6.99 -2.02 10.49
CA SER A 63 6.44 -3.03 9.58
C SER A 63 4.94 -2.87 9.31
N ALA A 64 4.16 -2.49 10.31
CA ALA A 64 2.73 -2.26 10.16
C ALA A 64 2.44 -0.97 9.37
N ARG A 65 3.20 0.10 9.62
CA ARG A 65 3.11 1.34 8.85
C ARG A 65 3.52 1.14 7.39
N LYS A 66 4.64 0.45 7.16
CA LYS A 66 5.10 0.03 5.82
C LYS A 66 4.02 -0.74 5.06
N PHE A 67 3.37 -1.71 5.72
CA PHE A 67 2.29 -2.47 5.11
C PHE A 67 1.09 -1.60 4.73
N GLY A 68 0.63 -0.72 5.63
CA GLY A 68 -0.47 0.21 5.32
C GLY A 68 -0.13 1.19 4.20
N ILE A 69 1.09 1.75 4.18
CA ILE A 69 1.56 2.64 3.10
C ILE A 69 1.55 1.88 1.76
N ALA A 70 2.07 0.65 1.73
CA ALA A 70 2.07 -0.18 0.53
C ALA A 70 0.65 -0.50 0.01
N GLN A 71 -0.32 -0.75 0.91
CA GLN A 71 -1.73 -0.96 0.51
C GLN A 71 -2.30 0.28 -0.20
N VAL A 72 -1.90 1.48 0.21
CA VAL A 72 -2.33 2.75 -0.40
C VAL A 72 -1.62 2.99 -1.73
N ASP A 73 -0.31 2.82 -1.79
CA ASP A 73 0.50 3.01 -3.00
C ASP A 73 0.11 2.04 -4.13
N LEU A 74 -0.24 0.79 -3.80
CA LEU A 74 -0.68 -0.20 -4.78
C LEU A 74 -2.12 0.01 -5.28
N ALA A 75 -2.92 0.85 -4.61
CA ALA A 75 -4.31 1.11 -4.97
C ALA A 75 -4.43 2.11 -6.13
N ARG A 76 -4.25 1.64 -7.37
CA ARG A 76 -4.26 2.49 -8.59
C ARG A 76 -5.59 3.19 -8.90
N ARG A 77 -6.72 2.62 -8.46
CA ARG A 77 -8.06 3.20 -8.70
C ARG A 77 -8.39 4.18 -7.57
N PRO A 78 -8.80 5.44 -7.86
CA PRO A 78 -9.10 6.43 -6.83
C PRO A 78 -10.09 5.94 -5.76
N ALA A 79 -11.15 5.25 -6.17
CA ALA A 79 -12.14 4.69 -5.24
C ALA A 79 -11.54 3.62 -4.30
N THR A 80 -10.66 2.76 -4.82
CA THR A 80 -9.97 1.75 -4.01
C THR A 80 -8.96 2.41 -3.07
N ARG A 81 -8.24 3.44 -3.53
CA ARG A 81 -7.30 4.20 -2.71
C ARG A 81 -7.99 4.86 -1.52
N LEU A 82 -9.10 5.55 -1.79
CA LEU A 82 -9.93 6.16 -0.75
C LEU A 82 -10.41 5.10 0.26
N ALA A 83 -10.93 3.96 -0.22
CA ALA A 83 -11.37 2.89 0.66
C ALA A 83 -10.25 2.33 1.55
N ARG A 84 -9.02 2.21 1.03
CA ARG A 84 -7.84 1.80 1.81
C ARG A 84 -7.49 2.82 2.89
N ILE A 85 -7.45 4.11 2.54
CA ILE A 85 -7.17 5.19 3.49
C ILE A 85 -8.23 5.20 4.60
N THR A 86 -9.53 5.18 4.25
CA THR A 86 -10.62 5.15 5.23
C THR A 86 -10.51 3.94 6.16
N SER A 87 -10.21 2.76 5.62
CA SER A 87 -10.04 1.54 6.42
C SER A 87 -8.85 1.65 7.38
N ILE A 88 -7.72 2.21 6.93
CA ILE A 88 -6.52 2.38 7.76
C ILE A 88 -6.79 3.37 8.90
N VAL A 89 -7.38 4.53 8.61
CA VAL A 89 -7.71 5.54 9.62
C VAL A 89 -8.69 4.97 10.64
N THR A 90 -9.74 4.27 10.19
CA THR A 90 -10.73 3.64 11.09
C THR A 90 -10.07 2.58 11.98
N ALA A 91 -9.23 1.71 11.41
CA ALA A 91 -8.53 0.71 12.19
C ALA A 91 -7.57 1.35 13.21
N ALA A 92 -6.80 2.36 12.81
CA ALA A 92 -5.88 3.07 13.68
C ALA A 92 -6.61 3.77 14.83
N ARG A 93 -7.75 4.42 14.56
CA ARG A 93 -8.62 5.01 15.58
C ARG A 93 -9.06 4.00 16.65
N GLU A 94 -9.26 2.75 16.24
CA GLU A 94 -9.61 1.62 17.13
C GLU A 94 -8.38 0.91 17.73
N GLY A 95 -7.16 1.42 17.49
CA GLY A 95 -5.91 0.81 17.95
C GLY A 95 -5.52 -0.47 17.20
N ARG A 96 -6.20 -0.79 16.10
CA ARG A 96 -5.95 -1.96 15.26
C ARG A 96 -4.99 -1.61 14.12
N ARG A 97 -4.03 -2.49 13.87
CA ARG A 97 -3.08 -2.34 12.77
C ARG A 97 -3.76 -2.65 11.42
N PRO A 98 -3.23 -2.11 10.30
CA PRO A 98 -3.68 -2.51 8.96
C PRO A 98 -3.48 -4.01 8.73
N SER A 99 -4.44 -4.63 8.04
CA SER A 99 -4.49 -6.06 7.71
C SER A 99 -4.78 -6.29 6.23
#